data_AF-A0A4Y8PXP4-F1
#
_entry.id   AF-A0A4Y8PXP4-F1
#
_cell.length_a   1.000
_cell.length_b   1.000
_cell.length_c   1.000
_cell.angle_alpha   90.00
_cell.angle_beta   90.00
_cell.angle_gamma   90.00
#
_symmetry.space_group_name_H-M   'P 1'
#
loop_
_entity.id
_entity.type
_entity.pdbx_description
1 polymer ?
#
loop_
_entity_poly.entity_id
_entity_poly.type
_entity_poly.pdbx_seq_one_letter_code
_entity_poly.pdbx_strand_id
1 'polypeptide(L)'
;MLLASRHFDLNEWFLIGVTLLEIALFLALRKRFSLLIKVIVLGFNFFLSQAVDFVIAVKPLDLYDVNDGPEYEWLDLMLYVLTYPLEAYLVMVVYDRLQPKGWSKMGFIWGMAFMTLGFEGIAVWFDVYTYKGWNLYESLFVYAGVYGLNVALFDFVRSPRSSGRIAAGRMRRAD
;
A
#
# COMPACT_ATOMS: atom_id res chain seq x y z
N MET A 1 -22.81 12.09 10.23
CA MET A 1 -23.26 13.49 10.37
C MET A 1 -22.62 14.20 9.18
N LEU A 2 -23.39 14.54 8.15
CA LEU A 2 -22.86 15.00 6.87
C LEU A 2 -22.81 16.53 6.84
N LEU A 3 -21.67 17.06 6.35
CA LEU A 3 -21.48 18.41 5.82
C LEU A 3 -21.44 19.55 6.86
N ALA A 4 -20.38 19.59 7.67
CA ALA A 4 -19.78 20.89 7.95
C ALA A 4 -19.05 21.31 6.66
N SER A 5 -19.32 22.51 6.18
CA SER A 5 -18.69 23.11 5.00
C SER A 5 -17.19 23.36 5.23
N ARG A 6 -16.38 22.30 5.24
CA ARG A 6 -14.95 22.39 4.97
C ARG A 6 -14.80 22.70 3.48
N HIS A 7 -14.01 23.71 3.19
CA HIS A 7 -13.65 24.00 1.80
C HIS A 7 -12.72 22.91 1.33
N PHE A 8 -12.76 22.64 0.03
CA PHE A 8 -11.89 21.61 -0.51
C PHE A 8 -10.44 22.11 -0.43
N ASP A 9 -9.60 21.44 0.35
CA ASP A 9 -8.30 21.94 0.80
C ASP A 9 -7.15 21.34 -0.04
N LEU A 10 -5.92 21.81 0.22
CA LEU A 10 -4.75 21.49 -0.62
C LEU A 10 -4.32 20.01 -0.51
N ASN A 11 -4.44 19.43 0.68
CA ASN A 11 -4.29 18.00 0.97
C ASN A 11 -5.15 17.15 0.04
N GLU A 12 -6.42 17.51 -0.11
CA GLU A 12 -7.40 16.77 -0.88
C GLU A 12 -7.07 16.79 -2.38
N TRP A 13 -6.70 17.96 -2.92
CA TRP A 13 -6.25 18.10 -4.31
C TRP A 13 -4.98 17.31 -4.58
N PHE A 14 -4.03 17.36 -3.65
CA PHE A 14 -2.80 16.59 -3.73
C PHE A 14 -3.08 15.09 -3.78
N LEU A 15 -3.92 14.59 -2.86
CA LEU A 15 -4.28 13.18 -2.78
C LEU A 15 -5.03 12.70 -4.04
N ILE A 16 -5.96 13.51 -4.57
CA ILE A 16 -6.59 13.22 -5.87
C ILE A 16 -5.55 13.15 -6.98
N GLY A 17 -4.64 14.11 -7.04
CA GLY A 17 -3.58 14.16 -8.07
C GLY A 17 -2.70 12.90 -8.06
N VAL A 18 -2.23 12.50 -6.87
CA VAL A 18 -1.43 11.27 -6.69
C VAL A 18 -2.23 10.04 -7.12
N THR A 19 -3.48 9.93 -6.67
CA THR A 19 -4.34 8.78 -7.00
C THR A 19 -4.61 8.69 -8.51
N LEU A 20 -4.88 9.81 -9.17
CA LEU A 20 -5.08 9.86 -10.62
C LEU A 20 -3.81 9.46 -11.38
N LEU A 21 -2.64 9.90 -10.91
CA LEU A 21 -1.35 9.48 -11.47
C LEU A 21 -1.16 7.96 -11.35
N GLU A 22 -1.43 7.38 -10.19
CA GLU A 22 -1.33 5.94 -9.98
C GLU A 22 -2.33 5.14 -10.82
N ILE A 23 -3.57 5.63 -10.97
CA ILE A 23 -4.56 5.05 -11.88
C ILE A 23 -4.04 5.11 -13.32
N ALA A 24 -3.49 6.24 -13.77
CA ALA A 24 -2.93 6.38 -15.11
C ALA A 24 -1.79 5.39 -15.35
N LEU A 25 -0.86 5.25 -14.39
CA LEU A 25 0.23 4.28 -14.43
C LEU A 25 -0.30 2.84 -14.44
N PHE A 26 -1.26 2.51 -13.60
CA PHE A 26 -1.90 1.20 -13.54
C PHE A 26 -2.56 0.82 -14.87
N LEU A 27 -3.27 1.76 -15.50
CA LEU A 27 -3.90 1.58 -16.80
C LEU A 27 -2.87 1.49 -17.93
N ALA A 28 -1.78 2.24 -17.87
CA ALA A 28 -0.68 2.13 -18.85
C ALA A 28 0.02 0.77 -18.77
N LEU A 29 0.11 0.18 -17.58
CA LEU A 29 0.78 -1.10 -17.32
C LEU A 29 -0.12 -2.33 -17.54
N ARG A 30 -1.23 -2.16 -18.26
CA ARG A 30 -2.20 -3.23 -18.59
C ARG A 30 -1.48 -4.49 -19.09
N LYS A 31 -1.76 -5.62 -18.42
CA LYS A 31 -1.46 -7.04 -18.77
C LYS A 31 -0.20 -7.71 -18.18
N ARG A 32 0.41 -7.17 -17.11
CA ARG A 32 1.53 -7.88 -16.43
C ARG A 32 1.11 -9.11 -15.62
N PHE A 33 0.06 -8.98 -14.81
CA PHE A 33 -0.36 -10.04 -13.89
C PHE A 33 -1.72 -10.64 -14.25
N SER A 34 -1.93 -11.90 -13.86
CA SER A 34 -3.24 -12.55 -13.91
C SER A 34 -4.23 -11.84 -12.98
N LEU A 35 -5.54 -11.97 -13.25
CA LEU A 35 -6.58 -11.37 -12.41
C LEU A 35 -6.44 -11.77 -10.94
N LEU A 36 -6.13 -13.04 -10.67
CA LEU A 36 -5.95 -13.56 -9.32
C LEU A 36 -4.82 -12.83 -8.57
N ILE A 37 -3.65 -12.65 -9.20
CA ILE A 37 -2.53 -11.93 -8.57
C ILE A 37 -2.91 -10.47 -8.30
N LYS A 38 -3.61 -9.80 -9.23
CA LYS A 38 -4.10 -8.43 -9.01
C LYS A 38 -5.00 -8.35 -7.77
N VAL A 39 -6.00 -9.21 -7.70
CA VAL A 39 -6.96 -9.23 -6.57
C VAL A 39 -6.24 -9.50 -5.26
N ILE A 40 -5.29 -10.44 -5.24
CA ILE A 40 -4.51 -10.75 -4.02
C ILE A 40 -3.67 -9.55 -3.59
N VAL A 41 -2.89 -8.95 -4.50
CA VAL A 41 -2.00 -7.81 -4.14
C VAL A 41 -2.81 -6.60 -3.72
N LEU A 42 -3.85 -6.23 -4.48
CA LEU A 42 -4.70 -5.07 -4.16
C LEU A 42 -5.46 -5.30 -2.85
N GLY A 43 -6.11 -6.45 -2.69
CA GLY A 43 -6.86 -6.78 -1.48
C GLY A 43 -5.96 -6.88 -0.25
N PHE A 44 -4.77 -7.47 -0.37
CA PHE A 44 -3.82 -7.54 0.72
C PHE A 44 -3.43 -6.15 1.22
N ASN A 45 -3.12 -5.21 0.31
CA ASN A 45 -2.70 -3.86 0.71
C ASN A 45 -3.85 -2.98 1.20
N PHE A 46 -5.09 -3.22 0.74
CA PHE A 46 -6.27 -2.62 1.34
C PHE A 46 -6.39 -2.95 2.83
N PHE A 47 -6.19 -4.22 3.20
CA PHE A 47 -6.24 -4.64 4.61
C PHE A 47 -4.97 -4.30 5.39
N LEU A 48 -3.79 -4.41 4.76
CA LEU A 48 -2.52 -4.16 5.43
C LEU A 48 -2.37 -2.70 5.85
N SER A 49 -2.71 -1.76 4.96
CA SER A 49 -2.67 -0.32 5.28
C SER A 49 -3.58 0.02 6.46
N GLN A 50 -4.85 -0.42 6.42
CA GLN A 50 -5.77 -0.23 7.55
C GLN A 50 -5.27 -0.88 8.84
N ALA A 51 -4.66 -2.06 8.77
CA ALA A 51 -4.14 -2.73 9.96
C ALA A 51 -2.96 -1.96 10.58
N VAL A 52 -2.08 -1.41 9.74
CA VAL A 52 -0.94 -0.58 10.18
C VAL A 52 -1.46 0.71 10.83
N ASP A 53 -2.38 1.40 10.17
CA ASP A 53 -2.93 2.67 10.67
C ASP A 53 -3.78 2.44 11.93
N PHE A 54 -4.53 1.34 12.01
CA PHE A 54 -5.25 0.97 13.23
C PHE A 54 -4.31 0.74 14.42
N VAL A 55 -3.10 0.24 14.19
CA VAL A 55 -2.12 0.06 15.27
C VAL A 55 -1.51 1.39 15.68
N ILE A 56 -1.21 2.28 14.72
CA ILE A 56 -0.34 3.45 14.94
C ILE A 56 -1.12 4.76 15.10
N ALA A 57 -2.14 4.99 14.28
CA ALA A 57 -2.93 6.22 14.23
C ALA A 57 -4.17 6.18 15.15
N VAL A 58 -4.57 5.01 15.64
CA VAL A 58 -5.70 4.86 16.57
C VAL A 58 -5.19 4.64 18.00
N LYS A 59 -6.01 5.03 18.98
CA LYS A 59 -5.74 4.75 20.40
C LYS A 59 -5.51 3.25 20.63
N PRO A 60 -4.52 2.87 21.46
CA PRO A 60 -3.86 3.71 22.46
C PRO A 60 -2.62 4.47 21.99
N LEU A 61 -2.08 4.19 20.78
CA LEU A 61 -0.85 4.82 20.33
C LEU A 61 -1.09 6.25 19.82
N ASP A 62 -2.06 6.46 18.92
CA ASP A 62 -2.47 7.79 18.43
C ASP A 62 -1.27 8.67 18.02
N LEU A 63 -0.36 8.11 17.22
CA LEU A 63 0.94 8.72 16.93
C LEU A 63 0.90 9.70 15.75
N TYR A 64 -0.06 9.57 14.84
CA TYR A 64 -0.33 10.54 13.77
C TYR A 64 -1.79 10.48 13.31
N ASP A 65 -2.24 11.57 12.67
CA ASP A 65 -3.53 11.63 11.97
C ASP A 65 -3.33 11.47 10.46
N VAL A 66 -4.25 10.74 9.84
CA VAL A 66 -4.43 10.70 8.39
C VAL A 66 -5.51 11.70 8.02
N ASN A 67 -5.18 12.63 7.14
CA ASN A 67 -6.06 13.69 6.66
C ASN A 67 -6.58 14.60 7.79
N ASP A 68 -7.65 15.36 7.50
CA ASP A 68 -8.17 16.48 8.27
C ASP A 68 -8.83 16.18 9.64
N GLY A 69 -8.74 14.94 10.11
CA GLY A 69 -9.16 14.57 11.46
C GLY A 69 -9.61 13.11 11.61
N PRO A 70 -10.15 12.74 12.77
CA PRO A 70 -10.52 11.36 13.11
C PRO A 70 -11.84 10.88 12.47
N GLU A 71 -12.55 11.77 11.76
CA GLU A 71 -13.78 11.40 11.07
C GLU A 71 -13.43 10.82 9.70
N TYR A 72 -13.96 9.63 9.40
CA TYR A 72 -13.68 8.93 8.15
C TYR A 72 -14.36 9.64 6.98
N GLU A 73 -13.57 10.25 6.11
CA GLU A 73 -14.02 11.00 4.94
C GLU A 73 -13.95 10.16 3.64
N TRP A 74 -14.58 10.66 2.58
CA TRP A 74 -14.56 9.98 1.27
C TRP A 74 -13.14 9.86 0.70
N LEU A 75 -12.25 10.77 1.05
CA LEU A 75 -10.86 10.76 0.60
C LEU A 75 -10.03 9.73 1.36
N ASP A 76 -10.37 9.41 2.60
CA ASP A 76 -9.75 8.30 3.33
C ASP A 76 -10.12 6.99 2.65
N LEU A 77 -11.39 6.83 2.23
CA LEU A 77 -11.80 5.68 1.43
C LEU A 77 -11.00 5.58 0.13
N MET A 78 -10.75 6.71 -0.55
CA MET A 78 -9.94 6.74 -1.76
C MET A 78 -8.49 6.31 -1.47
N LEU A 79 -7.89 6.82 -0.39
CA LEU A 79 -6.54 6.47 0.05
C LEU A 79 -6.38 4.97 0.29
N TYR A 80 -7.29 4.37 1.06
CA TYR A 80 -7.22 2.95 1.41
C TYR A 80 -7.62 2.00 0.28
N VAL A 81 -8.63 2.35 -0.54
CA VAL A 81 -9.15 1.48 -1.59
C VAL A 81 -8.35 1.59 -2.89
N LEU A 82 -7.83 2.77 -3.19
CA LEU A 82 -7.15 3.04 -4.46
C LEU A 82 -5.67 3.32 -4.24
N THR A 83 -5.32 4.37 -3.49
CA THR A 83 -3.95 4.89 -3.46
C THR A 83 -2.95 3.83 -2.95
N TYR A 84 -3.11 3.36 -1.71
CA TYR A 84 -2.18 2.36 -1.16
C TYR A 84 -2.17 1.02 -1.94
N PRO A 85 -3.32 0.45 -2.35
CA PRO A 85 -3.30 -0.76 -3.16
C PRO A 85 -2.63 -0.59 -4.52
N LEU A 86 -2.85 0.54 -5.21
CA LEU A 86 -2.27 0.81 -6.52
C LEU A 86 -0.77 1.04 -6.42
N GLU A 87 -0.32 1.81 -5.43
CA GLU A 87 1.10 1.99 -5.10
C GLU A 87 1.80 0.64 -4.96
N ALA A 88 1.32 -0.23 -4.06
CA ALA A 88 1.89 -1.55 -3.86
C ALA A 88 1.87 -2.41 -5.13
N TYR A 89 0.79 -2.34 -5.93
CA TYR A 89 0.72 -3.03 -7.21
C TYR A 89 1.82 -2.55 -8.18
N LEU A 90 2.01 -1.23 -8.30
CA LEU A 90 3.04 -0.64 -9.16
C LEU A 90 4.43 -1.07 -8.72
N VAL A 91 4.69 -1.08 -7.41
CA VAL A 91 5.95 -1.58 -6.84
C VAL A 91 6.17 -3.04 -7.17
N MET A 92 5.14 -3.89 -7.08
CA MET A 92 5.24 -5.29 -7.47
C MET A 92 5.49 -5.49 -8.97
N VAL A 93 4.99 -4.58 -9.84
CA VAL A 93 5.34 -4.58 -11.27
C VAL A 93 6.82 -4.26 -11.49
N VAL A 94 7.39 -3.32 -10.72
CA VAL A 94 8.83 -3.01 -10.78
C VAL A 94 9.64 -4.19 -10.25
N TYR A 95 9.25 -4.76 -9.11
CA TYR A 95 9.88 -5.95 -8.54
C TYR A 95 9.89 -7.13 -9.54
N ASP A 96 8.76 -7.40 -10.21
CA ASP A 96 8.65 -8.41 -11.25
C ASP A 96 9.59 -8.15 -12.44
N ARG A 97 9.86 -6.89 -12.79
CA ARG A 97 10.78 -6.56 -13.87
C ARG A 97 12.24 -6.75 -13.47
N LEU A 98 12.60 -6.34 -12.26
CA LEU A 98 13.98 -6.38 -11.78
C LEU A 98 14.40 -7.78 -11.34
N GLN A 99 13.46 -8.63 -10.91
CA GLN A 99 13.71 -9.98 -10.40
C GLN A 99 14.89 -10.06 -9.42
N PRO A 100 14.95 -9.19 -8.38
CA PRO A 100 16.11 -9.13 -7.51
C PRO A 100 16.27 -10.43 -6.71
N LYS A 101 17.51 -10.89 -6.56
CA LYS A 101 17.89 -12.14 -5.86
C LYS A 101 18.87 -11.88 -4.72
N GLY A 102 18.80 -12.68 -3.66
CA GLY A 102 19.68 -12.56 -2.50
C GLY A 102 19.67 -11.15 -1.91
N TRP A 103 20.85 -10.56 -1.70
CA TRP A 103 21.01 -9.21 -1.12
C TRP A 103 20.36 -8.09 -1.95
N SER A 104 20.25 -8.24 -3.28
CA SER A 104 19.58 -7.23 -4.11
C SER A 104 18.08 -7.10 -3.80
N LYS A 105 17.46 -8.14 -3.22
CA LYS A 105 16.07 -8.09 -2.75
C LYS A 105 15.94 -7.16 -1.53
N MET A 106 16.91 -7.23 -0.61
CA MET A 106 16.95 -6.29 0.51
C MET A 106 17.19 -4.86 0.03
N GLY A 107 18.09 -4.68 -0.93
CA GLY A 107 18.31 -3.38 -1.57
C GLY A 107 17.03 -2.82 -2.20
N PHE A 108 16.24 -3.66 -2.87
CA PHE A 108 14.93 -3.26 -3.42
C PHE A 108 13.96 -2.83 -2.31
N ILE A 109 13.81 -3.62 -1.25
CA ILE A 109 12.89 -3.32 -0.13
C ILE A 109 13.25 -1.98 0.52
N TRP A 110 14.52 -1.78 0.86
CA TRP A 110 14.98 -0.53 1.48
C TRP A 110 14.89 0.65 0.51
N GLY A 111 15.26 0.46 -0.76
CA GLY A 111 15.12 1.50 -1.78
C GLY A 111 13.69 1.97 -1.95
N MET A 112 12.74 1.02 -1.93
CA MET A 112 11.32 1.35 -1.96
C MET A 112 10.84 2.05 -0.69
N ALA A 113 11.28 1.58 0.48
CA ALA A 113 10.96 2.22 1.76
C ALA A 113 11.45 3.68 1.82
N PHE A 114 12.66 3.97 1.34
CA PHE A 114 13.18 5.34 1.26
C PHE A 114 12.41 6.20 0.28
N MET A 115 12.00 5.64 -0.87
CA MET A 115 11.20 6.38 -1.84
C MET A 115 9.85 6.79 -1.25
N THR A 116 9.19 5.87 -0.55
CA THR A 116 7.89 6.11 0.11
C THR A 116 8.01 7.05 1.28
N LEU A 117 9.11 6.97 2.03
CA LEU A 117 9.43 7.97 3.04
C LEU A 117 9.54 9.39 2.45
N GLY A 118 10.14 9.52 1.27
CA GLY A 118 10.19 10.79 0.55
C GLY A 118 8.80 11.29 0.15
N PHE A 119 7.94 10.40 -0.34
CA PHE A 119 6.54 10.75 -0.66
C PHE A 119 5.73 11.14 0.58
N GLU A 120 5.92 10.44 1.70
CA GLU A 120 5.31 10.79 2.97
C GLU A 120 5.73 12.18 3.43
N GLY A 121 7.03 12.50 3.36
CA GLY A 121 7.53 13.84 3.70
C GLY A 121 6.88 14.95 2.83
N ILE A 122 6.62 14.68 1.55
CA ILE A 122 5.85 15.59 0.70
C ILE A 122 4.40 15.65 1.18
N ALA A 123 3.76 14.51 1.46
CA ALA A 123 2.39 14.44 1.92
C ALA A 123 2.16 15.16 3.27
N VAL A 124 3.12 15.11 4.19
CA VAL A 124 3.14 15.90 5.43
C VAL A 124 3.17 17.40 5.13
N TRP A 125 3.94 17.83 4.13
CA TRP A 125 3.97 19.24 3.73
C TRP A 125 2.65 19.73 3.13
N PHE A 126 1.84 18.81 2.60
CA PHE A 126 0.49 19.06 2.11
C PHE A 126 -0.59 18.79 3.16
N ASP A 127 -0.24 18.58 4.44
CA ASP A 127 -1.16 18.29 5.54
C ASP A 127 -2.02 17.02 5.36
N VAL A 128 -1.57 16.08 4.52
CA VAL A 128 -2.21 14.75 4.39
C VAL A 128 -1.90 13.88 5.60
N TYR A 129 -0.74 14.06 6.23
CA TYR A 129 -0.39 13.40 7.49
C TYR A 129 0.08 14.43 8.50
N THR A 130 -0.50 14.37 9.70
CA THR A 130 -0.12 15.25 10.81
C THR A 130 0.46 14.42 11.94
N TYR A 131 1.76 14.56 12.20
CA TYR A 131 2.44 13.82 13.27
C TYR A 131 2.12 14.40 14.65
N LYS A 132 1.86 13.51 15.62
CA LYS A 132 1.69 13.84 17.05
C LYS A 132 2.89 13.41 17.88
N GLY A 133 3.22 12.12 17.80
CA GLY A 133 4.37 11.49 18.43
C GLY A 133 5.17 10.62 17.47
N TRP A 134 4.79 10.61 16.20
CA TRP A 134 5.44 9.87 15.14
C TRP A 134 6.57 10.68 14.48
N ASN A 135 7.54 9.99 13.90
CA ASN A 135 8.57 10.62 13.09
C ASN A 135 8.86 9.82 11.80
N LEU A 136 9.46 10.50 10.82
CA LEU A 136 9.85 9.89 9.54
C LEU A 136 10.77 8.66 9.71
N TYR A 137 11.63 8.63 10.74
CA TYR A 137 12.51 7.48 10.94
C TYR A 137 11.72 6.21 11.33
N GLU A 138 10.62 6.36 12.06
CA GLU A 138 9.71 5.26 12.40
C GLU A 138 8.97 4.75 11.15
N SER A 139 8.49 5.66 10.29
CA SER A 139 7.88 5.32 9.01
C SER A 139 8.79 4.46 8.13
N LEU A 140 10.09 4.74 8.11
CA LEU A 140 11.05 3.98 7.31
C LEU A 140 11.03 2.48 7.65
N PHE A 141 10.98 2.14 8.95
CA PHE A 141 10.94 0.74 9.38
C PHE A 141 9.58 0.09 9.09
N VAL A 142 8.49 0.85 9.22
CA VAL A 142 7.15 0.38 8.83
C VAL A 142 7.12 0.08 7.34
N TYR A 143 7.59 0.99 6.48
CA TYR A 143 7.62 0.77 5.03
C TYR A 143 8.54 -0.38 4.63
N ALA A 144 9.71 -0.54 5.26
CA ALA A 144 10.56 -1.70 5.03
C ALA A 144 9.83 -3.02 5.37
N GLY A 145 9.06 -3.03 6.46
CA GLY A 145 8.20 -4.15 6.83
C GLY A 145 7.09 -4.42 5.81
N VAL A 146 6.35 -3.38 5.41
CA VAL A 146 5.26 -3.45 4.41
C VAL A 146 5.76 -3.99 3.07
N TYR A 147 6.90 -3.48 2.56
CA TYR A 147 7.49 -4.00 1.33
C TYR A 147 8.05 -5.41 1.49
N GLY A 148 8.62 -5.74 2.65
CA GLY A 148 9.02 -7.10 2.97
C GLY A 148 7.86 -8.10 2.90
N LEU A 149 6.72 -7.76 3.49
CA LEU A 149 5.50 -8.56 3.45
C LEU A 149 4.95 -8.69 2.03
N ASN A 150 4.91 -7.59 1.27
CA ASN A 150 4.47 -7.59 -0.13
C ASN A 150 5.34 -8.49 -1.01
N VAL A 151 6.67 -8.38 -0.91
CA VAL A 151 7.61 -9.22 -1.64
C VAL A 151 7.43 -10.70 -1.26
N ALA A 152 7.29 -11.00 0.04
CA ALA A 152 7.07 -12.36 0.51
C ALA A 152 5.75 -12.96 -0.02
N LEU A 153 4.65 -12.19 0.02
CA LEU A 153 3.37 -12.58 -0.54
C LEU A 153 3.48 -12.83 -2.05
N PHE A 154 4.08 -11.90 -2.78
CA PHE A 154 4.20 -11.97 -4.23
C PHE A 154 5.01 -13.18 -4.69
N ASP A 155 6.14 -13.45 -4.03
CA ASP A 155 6.96 -14.64 -4.28
C ASP A 155 6.19 -15.94 -3.94
N PHE A 156 5.41 -15.95 -2.86
CA PHE A 156 4.57 -17.09 -2.47
C PHE A 156 3.49 -17.40 -3.52
N VAL A 157 2.79 -16.37 -3.98
CA VAL A 157 1.70 -16.53 -4.97
C VAL A 157 2.24 -16.98 -6.33
N ARG A 158 3.45 -16.57 -6.72
CA ARG A 158 4.06 -16.99 -8.00
C ARG A 158 4.86 -18.28 -7.92
N SER A 159 5.17 -18.79 -6.73
CA SER A 159 5.92 -20.03 -6.59
C SER A 159 5.15 -21.22 -7.20
N PRO A 160 5.78 -22.08 -8.02
CA PRO A 160 5.14 -23.30 -8.53
C PRO A 160 4.57 -24.22 -7.42
N ARG A 161 5.11 -24.11 -6.20
CA ARG A 161 4.69 -24.88 -5.02
C ARG A 161 3.29 -24.52 -4.53
N SER A 162 2.83 -23.28 -4.69
CA SER A 162 1.47 -22.88 -4.27
C SER A 162 0.42 -23.42 -5.24
N SER A 163 0.69 -23.38 -6.55
CA SER A 163 -0.16 -23.98 -7.58
C SER A 163 -0.35 -25.49 -7.42
N GLY A 164 0.71 -26.22 -7.04
CA GLY A 164 0.65 -27.67 -6.81
C GLY A 164 -0.19 -28.09 -5.60
N ARG A 165 -0.17 -27.32 -4.50
CA ARG A 165 -0.98 -27.61 -3.31
C ARG A 165 -2.47 -27.33 -3.52
N ILE A 166 -2.81 -26.31 -4.30
CA ILE A 166 -4.20 -26.00 -4.68
C ILE A 166 -4.77 -27.10 -5.60
N ALA A 167 -3.97 -27.60 -6.54
CA ALA A 167 -4.38 -28.71 -7.42
C ALA A 167 -4.58 -30.02 -6.63
N ALA A 168 -3.64 -30.38 -5.75
CA ALA A 168 -3.74 -31.58 -4.92
C ALA A 168 -4.93 -31.54 -3.93
N GLY A 169 -5.28 -30.36 -3.42
CA GLY A 169 -6.43 -30.16 -2.55
C GLY A 169 -7.80 -30.23 -3.24
N ARG A 170 -7.85 -30.08 -4.58
CA ARG A 170 -9.07 -30.29 -5.39
C ARG A 170 -9.28 -31.77 -5.73
N MET A 171 -8.22 -32.53 -5.97
CA MET A 171 -8.33 -33.97 -6.25
C MET A 171 -8.87 -34.74 -5.03
N ARG A 172 -8.42 -34.41 -3.82
CA ARG A 172 -8.89 -35.06 -2.58
C ARG A 172 -10.35 -34.76 -2.16
N ARG A 173 -11.06 -33.88 -2.87
CA ARG A 173 -12.49 -33.59 -2.60
C ARG A 173 -13.43 -34.17 -3.68
N ALA A 174 -12.87 -34.85 -4.67
CA ALA A 174 -13.62 -35.53 -5.73
C ALA A 174 -13.71 -37.06 -5.52
N ASP A 175 -13.09 -37.56 -4.45
CA ASP A 175 -13.13 -38.95 -3.98
C ASP A 175 -13.97 -39.04 -2.70
#